data_AF-A0A2W7QJD5-F1
#
_entry.id   AF-A0A2W7QJD5-F1
#
_cell.length_a   1.000
_cell.length_b   1.000
_cell.length_c   1.000
_cell.angle_alpha   90.00
_cell.angle_beta   90.00
_cell.angle_gamma   90.00
#
_symmetry.space_group_name_H-M   'P 1'
#
loop_
_entity.id
_entity.type
_entity.pdbx_description
1 polymer ?
#
loop_
_entity_poly.entity_id
_entity_poly.type
_entity_poly.pdbx_seq_one_letter_code
_entity_poly.pdbx_strand_id
1 'polypeptide(L)'
;MKLSSDQISRIQSSFSLGNIFYDDIRAELVDHFATEIEEKMDASTSFDILLQEKLNGFDQKKFQRTLLLQSHVGMLKAIFKKMLSFWLLFKVVFMTYIIGGIVNLFSTYTPEFAEQVLKTSFILTLLALAIIGLIRTRLLKNSQIVAAGNTLFMVAMLSQFALQTEWLQWTGFSNQSLLYAFAFWFCLLLVAGFRVLSGTVKRVQLV
;
A
#
# COMPACT_ATOMS: atom_id res chain seq x y z
N MET A 1 -16.25 29.42 -1.78
CA MET A 1 -16.39 28.95 -3.16
C MET A 1 -16.91 30.09 -4.02
N LYS A 2 -16.09 30.51 -4.99
CA LYS A 2 -16.48 31.45 -6.04
C LYS A 2 -17.06 30.71 -7.26
N LEU A 3 -16.77 29.42 -7.42
CA LEU A 3 -17.28 28.62 -8.53
C LEU A 3 -18.71 28.14 -8.28
N SER A 4 -19.52 28.10 -9.34
CA SER A 4 -20.85 27.50 -9.31
C SER A 4 -20.78 25.97 -9.40
N SER A 5 -21.85 25.30 -8.97
CA SER A 5 -21.97 23.83 -9.08
C SER A 5 -21.86 23.34 -10.52
N ASP A 6 -22.31 24.14 -11.49
CA ASP A 6 -22.18 23.84 -12.92
C ASP A 6 -20.73 23.91 -13.38
N GLN A 7 -19.96 24.89 -12.90
CA GLN A 7 -18.53 25.04 -13.21
C GLN A 7 -17.71 23.88 -12.62
N ILE A 8 -18.02 23.45 -11.39
CA ILE A 8 -17.39 22.27 -10.78
C ILE A 8 -17.72 21.01 -11.58
N SER A 9 -18.98 20.86 -12.01
CA SER A 9 -19.41 19.73 -12.83
C SER A 9 -18.71 19.71 -14.20
N ARG A 10 -18.44 20.88 -14.78
CA ARG A 10 -17.62 21.00 -16.00
C ARG A 10 -16.20 20.51 -15.78
N ILE A 11 -15.52 20.95 -14.71
CA ILE A 11 -14.18 20.46 -14.35
C ILE A 11 -14.19 18.93 -14.23
N GLN A 12 -15.17 18.37 -13.52
CA GLN A 12 -15.30 16.92 -13.33
C GLN A 12 -15.49 16.18 -14.67
N SER A 13 -16.31 16.72 -15.56
CA SER A 13 -16.54 16.15 -16.90
C SER A 13 -15.30 16.21 -17.80
N SER A 14 -14.44 17.21 -17.65
CA SER A 14 -13.16 17.29 -18.37
C SER A 14 -12.22 16.13 -18.02
N PHE A 15 -12.40 15.50 -16.85
CA PHE A 15 -11.60 14.36 -16.40
C PHE A 15 -12.30 13.01 -16.52
N SER A 16 -13.62 12.96 -16.81
CA SER A 16 -14.34 11.69 -16.97
C SER A 16 -13.93 10.91 -18.23
N LEU A 17 -13.38 11.60 -19.23
CA LEU A 17 -12.79 11.01 -20.44
C LEU A 17 -11.27 10.78 -20.32
N GLY A 18 -10.67 11.17 -19.19
CA GLY A 18 -9.22 11.12 -18.96
C GLY A 18 -8.71 9.76 -18.48
N ASN A 19 -7.39 9.61 -18.49
CA ASN A 19 -6.68 8.38 -18.10
C ASN A 19 -6.56 8.17 -16.58
N ILE A 20 -7.42 8.80 -15.77
CA ILE A 20 -7.34 8.74 -14.30
C ILE A 20 -8.14 7.55 -13.79
N PHE A 21 -7.43 6.54 -13.31
CA PHE A 21 -8.01 5.25 -12.95
C PHE A 21 -8.72 5.26 -11.57
N TYR A 22 -8.21 6.06 -10.64
CA TYR A 22 -8.64 6.08 -9.23
C TYR A 22 -9.57 7.25 -8.92
N ASP A 23 -10.63 6.97 -8.17
CA ASP A 23 -11.70 7.94 -7.89
C ASP A 23 -11.26 9.02 -6.90
N ASP A 24 -10.43 8.66 -5.91
CA ASP A 24 -9.88 9.60 -4.93
C ASP A 24 -8.90 10.58 -5.57
N ILE A 25 -8.03 10.11 -6.48
CA ILE A 25 -7.14 10.98 -7.26
C ILE A 25 -7.94 11.91 -8.18
N ARG A 26 -9.04 11.42 -8.76
CA ARG A 26 -9.92 12.26 -9.58
C ARG A 26 -10.57 13.36 -8.75
N ALA A 27 -11.06 13.04 -7.56
CA ALA A 27 -11.65 14.02 -6.65
C ALA A 27 -10.62 15.09 -6.23
N GLU A 28 -9.41 14.67 -5.86
CA GLU A 28 -8.31 15.59 -5.52
C GLU A 28 -7.90 16.47 -6.70
N LEU A 29 -7.93 15.94 -7.93
CA LEU A 29 -7.65 16.73 -9.11
C LEU A 29 -8.71 17.81 -9.37
N VAL A 30 -9.98 17.47 -9.22
CA VAL A 30 -11.09 18.43 -9.36
C VAL A 30 -10.96 19.55 -8.34
N ASP A 31 -10.65 19.22 -7.09
CA ASP A 31 -10.44 20.18 -6.01
C ASP A 31 -9.23 21.09 -6.27
N HIS A 32 -8.12 20.50 -6.76
CA HIS A 32 -6.93 21.26 -7.15
C HIS A 32 -7.22 22.26 -8.27
N PHE A 33 -7.89 21.82 -9.34
CA PHE A 33 -8.29 22.69 -10.45
C PHE A 33 -9.28 23.77 -9.99
N ALA A 34 -10.26 23.42 -9.17
CA ALA A 34 -11.23 24.36 -8.63
C ALA A 34 -10.53 25.46 -7.83
N THR A 35 -9.63 25.09 -6.91
CA THR A 35 -8.88 26.03 -6.06
C THR A 35 -8.03 26.99 -6.90
N GLU A 36 -7.24 26.47 -7.85
CA GLU A 36 -6.38 27.32 -8.68
C GLU A 36 -7.18 28.24 -9.61
N ILE A 37 -8.33 27.80 -10.12
CA ILE A 37 -9.22 28.64 -10.91
C ILE A 37 -9.84 29.71 -10.01
N GLU A 38 -10.30 29.38 -8.80
CA GLU A 38 -10.85 30.35 -7.83
C GLU A 38 -9.85 31.44 -7.43
N GLU A 39 -8.58 31.07 -7.30
CA GLU A 39 -7.48 31.99 -7.00
C GLU A 39 -7.20 32.96 -8.15
N LYS A 40 -7.27 32.50 -9.40
CA LYS A 40 -7.00 33.31 -10.60
C LYS A 40 -8.23 34.01 -11.18
N MET A 41 -9.42 33.68 -10.68
CA MET A 41 -10.67 34.25 -11.14
C MET A 41 -10.86 35.65 -10.52
N ASP A 42 -10.48 36.64 -11.33
CA ASP A 42 -10.70 38.07 -11.13
C ASP A 42 -11.71 38.61 -12.16
N ALA A 43 -12.12 39.87 -12.00
CA ALA A 43 -13.13 40.51 -12.85
C ALA A 43 -12.81 40.50 -14.38
N SER A 44 -11.56 40.26 -14.76
CA SER A 44 -11.08 40.32 -16.14
C SER A 44 -10.96 38.98 -16.86
N THR A 45 -10.98 37.84 -16.15
CA THR A 45 -10.65 36.54 -16.75
C THR A 45 -11.79 35.55 -16.57
N SER A 46 -12.32 35.03 -17.68
CA SER A 46 -13.44 34.08 -17.63
C SER A 46 -12.99 32.67 -17.25
N PHE A 47 -13.89 31.95 -16.57
CA PHE A 47 -13.70 30.55 -16.16
C PHE A 47 -13.24 29.65 -17.32
N ASP A 48 -13.88 29.75 -18.49
CA ASP A 48 -13.62 28.86 -19.61
C ASP A 48 -12.18 29.03 -20.17
N ILE A 49 -11.63 30.26 -20.13
CA ILE A 49 -10.25 30.53 -20.55
C ILE A 49 -9.27 29.88 -19.56
N LEU A 50 -9.46 30.09 -18.26
CA LEU A 50 -8.60 29.54 -17.21
C LEU A 50 -8.60 28.01 -17.20
N LEU A 51 -9.77 27.40 -17.38
CA LEU A 51 -9.91 25.95 -17.47
C LEU A 51 -9.15 25.39 -18.68
N GLN A 52 -9.31 25.99 -19.85
CA GLN A 52 -8.65 25.54 -21.08
C GLN A 52 -7.12 25.68 -21.00
N GLU A 53 -6.64 26.81 -20.47
CA GLU A 53 -5.20 27.05 -20.27
C GLU A 53 -4.60 25.97 -19.35
N LYS A 54 -5.27 25.68 -18.23
CA LYS A 54 -4.82 24.63 -17.31
C LYS A 54 -4.84 23.25 -17.95
N LEU A 55 -5.91 22.88 -18.65
CA LEU A 55 -6.00 21.57 -19.31
C LEU A 55 -4.89 21.36 -20.35
N ASN A 56 -4.56 22.39 -21.14
CA ASN A 56 -3.51 22.30 -22.16
C ASN A 56 -2.10 22.10 -21.59
N GLY A 57 -1.82 22.65 -20.40
CA GLY A 57 -0.51 22.53 -19.75
C GLY A 57 -0.39 21.36 -18.76
N PHE A 58 -1.47 20.62 -18.51
CA PHE A 58 -1.53 19.67 -17.41
C PHE A 58 -1.22 18.22 -17.82
N ASP A 59 -0.15 17.66 -17.25
CA ASP A 59 0.18 16.25 -17.39
C ASP A 59 -0.50 15.40 -16.31
N GLN A 60 -1.66 14.83 -16.66
CA GLN A 60 -2.45 13.94 -15.81
C GLN A 60 -1.64 12.72 -15.31
N LYS A 61 -0.78 12.14 -16.16
CA LYS A 61 -0.01 10.94 -15.81
C LYS A 61 1.05 11.28 -14.76
N LYS A 62 1.73 12.42 -14.93
CA LYS A 62 2.71 12.90 -13.96
C LYS A 62 2.08 13.23 -12.60
N PHE A 63 0.90 13.85 -12.60
CA PHE A 63 0.15 14.12 -11.37
C PHE A 63 -0.23 12.83 -10.64
N GLN A 64 -0.90 11.89 -11.34
CA GLN A 64 -1.28 10.60 -10.76
C GLN A 64 -0.06 9.84 -10.22
N ARG A 65 1.04 9.80 -10.98
CA ARG A 65 2.28 9.13 -10.55
C ARG A 65 2.86 9.75 -9.28
N THR A 66 2.87 11.07 -9.18
CA THR A 66 3.38 11.78 -8.00
C THR A 66 2.57 11.44 -6.75
N LEU A 67 1.23 11.50 -6.84
CA LEU A 67 0.35 11.15 -5.73
C LEU A 67 0.48 9.68 -5.32
N LEU A 68 0.53 8.76 -6.29
CA LEU A 68 0.74 7.35 -6.02
C LEU A 68 2.07 7.09 -5.32
N LEU A 69 3.16 7.74 -5.76
CA LEU A 69 4.47 7.58 -5.13
C LEU A 69 4.46 8.08 -3.68
N GLN A 70 3.87 9.25 -3.43
CA GLN A 70 3.70 9.78 -2.08
C GLN A 70 2.87 8.82 -1.21
N SER A 71 1.79 8.26 -1.75
CA SER A 71 0.96 7.26 -1.08
C SER A 71 1.77 6.00 -0.74
N HIS A 72 2.52 5.44 -1.69
CA HIS A 72 3.37 4.27 -1.44
C HIS A 72 4.43 4.51 -0.36
N VAL A 73 5.11 5.65 -0.40
CA VAL A 73 6.10 6.04 0.62
C VAL A 73 5.43 6.24 1.98
N GLY A 74 4.25 6.86 2.01
CA GLY A 74 3.45 7.02 3.22
C GLY A 74 3.04 5.68 3.83
N MET A 75 2.59 4.74 2.99
CA MET A 75 2.23 3.38 3.42
C MET A 75 3.44 2.61 3.94
N LEU A 76 4.60 2.75 3.28
CA LEU A 76 5.85 2.12 3.73
C LEU A 76 6.21 2.61 5.14
N LYS A 77 6.24 3.93 5.34
CA LYS A 77 6.49 4.55 6.65
C LYS A 77 5.48 4.08 7.70
N ALA A 78 4.20 3.98 7.32
CA ALA A 78 3.14 3.52 8.22
C ALA A 78 3.35 2.06 8.64
N ILE A 79 3.73 1.16 7.71
CA ILE A 79 4.03 -0.25 8.02
C ILE A 79 5.18 -0.33 9.01
N PHE A 80 6.32 0.30 8.72
CA PHE A 80 7.48 0.31 9.63
C PHE A 80 7.13 0.88 11.01
N LYS A 81 6.38 1.98 11.07
CA LYS A 81 5.91 2.55 12.34
C LYS A 81 5.04 1.56 13.12
N LYS A 82 4.21 0.75 12.45
CA LYS A 82 3.39 -0.28 13.10
C LYS A 82 4.22 -1.47 13.57
N MET A 83 5.27 -1.85 12.85
CA MET A 83 6.19 -2.92 13.27
C MET A 83 6.85 -2.60 14.62
N LEU A 84 7.12 -1.32 14.90
CA LEU A 84 7.71 -0.86 16.16
C LEU A 84 6.70 -0.75 17.33
N SER A 85 5.44 -1.13 17.15
CA SER A 85 4.43 -1.05 18.21
C SER A 85 4.61 -2.19 19.22
N PHE A 86 4.91 -1.85 20.48
CA PHE A 86 5.14 -2.82 21.55
C PHE A 86 4.01 -3.87 21.70
N TRP A 87 2.75 -3.42 21.69
CA TRP A 87 1.58 -4.32 21.76
C TRP A 87 1.47 -5.28 20.58
N LEU A 88 1.96 -4.86 19.41
CA LEU A 88 1.99 -5.71 18.23
C LEU A 88 3.12 -6.73 18.36
N LEU A 89 4.30 -6.30 18.85
CA LEU A 89 5.45 -7.18 19.07
C LEU A 89 5.10 -8.35 19.99
N PHE A 90 4.36 -8.12 21.09
CA PHE A 90 3.93 -9.22 21.97
C PHE A 90 3.12 -10.30 21.23
N LYS A 91 2.14 -9.90 20.40
CA LYS A 91 1.35 -10.83 19.60
C LYS A 91 2.20 -11.57 18.57
N VAL A 92 3.13 -10.85 17.93
CA VAL A 92 4.04 -11.40 16.94
C VAL A 92 4.96 -12.43 17.56
N VAL A 93 5.55 -12.16 18.73
CA VAL A 93 6.39 -13.12 19.45
C VAL A 93 5.61 -14.41 19.73
N PHE A 94 4.38 -14.30 20.24
CA PHE A 94 3.53 -15.48 20.47
C PHE A 94 3.27 -16.28 19.18
N MET A 95 2.87 -15.62 18.09
CA MET A 95 2.68 -16.29 16.79
C MET A 95 3.96 -16.92 16.24
N THR A 96 5.10 -16.27 16.45
CA THR A 96 6.42 -16.75 16.05
C THR A 96 6.74 -18.06 16.75
N TYR A 97 6.48 -18.18 18.04
CA TYR A 97 6.73 -19.42 18.77
C TYR A 97 5.86 -20.57 18.25
N ILE A 98 4.59 -20.30 17.91
CA ILE A 98 3.69 -21.32 17.36
C ILE A 98 4.17 -21.77 15.97
N ILE A 99 4.37 -20.82 15.05
CA ILE A 99 4.74 -21.12 13.67
C ILE A 99 6.17 -21.69 13.61
N GLY A 100 7.10 -21.05 14.32
CA GLY A 100 8.48 -21.51 14.45
C GLY A 100 8.55 -22.89 15.09
N GLY A 101 7.72 -23.18 16.10
CA GLY A 101 7.61 -24.51 16.70
C GLY A 101 7.19 -25.58 15.68
N ILE A 102 6.17 -25.31 14.87
CA ILE A 102 5.69 -26.22 13.82
C ILE A 102 6.77 -26.43 12.74
N VAL A 103 7.39 -25.36 12.25
CA VAL A 103 8.45 -25.42 11.23
C VAL A 103 9.68 -26.16 11.77
N ASN A 104 9.98 -25.99 13.06
CA ASN A 104 11.13 -26.60 13.71
C ASN A 104 11.03 -28.12 13.87
N LEU A 105 9.81 -28.70 13.84
CA LEU A 105 9.64 -30.16 13.83
C LEU A 105 10.32 -30.82 12.61
N PHE A 106 10.50 -30.06 11.53
CA PHE A 106 11.11 -30.54 10.29
C PHE A 106 12.53 -30.01 10.07
N SER A 107 12.92 -28.91 10.73
CA SER A 107 14.17 -28.20 10.43
C SER A 107 15.45 -28.89 10.94
N THR A 108 15.35 -29.83 11.89
CA THR A 108 16.53 -30.55 12.41
C THR A 108 17.14 -31.45 11.34
N TYR A 109 16.33 -32.01 10.44
CA TYR A 109 16.77 -32.95 9.42
C TYR A 109 16.82 -32.33 8.02
N THR A 110 15.95 -31.36 7.72
CA THR A 110 15.86 -30.71 6.40
C THR A 110 15.61 -29.20 6.52
N PRO A 111 16.64 -28.41 6.84
CA PRO A 111 16.50 -26.96 7.04
C PRO A 111 16.07 -26.22 5.77
N GLU A 112 16.54 -26.63 4.57
CA GLU A 112 16.11 -25.97 3.32
C GLU A 112 14.61 -26.20 3.06
N PHE A 113 14.12 -27.40 3.34
CA PHE A 113 12.69 -27.71 3.22
C PHE A 113 11.85 -26.88 4.20
N ALA A 114 12.29 -26.77 5.45
CA ALA A 114 11.62 -25.96 6.46
C ALA A 114 11.55 -24.47 6.06
N GLU A 115 12.65 -23.94 5.50
CA GLU A 115 12.67 -22.59 4.93
C GLU A 115 11.67 -22.44 3.79
N GLN A 116 11.69 -23.37 2.83
CA GLN A 116 10.80 -23.35 1.67
C GLN A 116 9.33 -23.37 2.09
N VAL A 117 8.95 -24.26 3.02
CA VAL A 117 7.59 -24.34 3.54
C VAL A 117 7.18 -23.00 4.16
N LEU A 118 8.00 -22.43 5.03
CA LEU A 118 7.71 -21.14 5.68
C LEU A 118 7.49 -20.02 4.65
N LYS A 119 8.39 -19.91 3.67
CA LYS A 119 8.34 -18.91 2.60
C LYS A 119 7.12 -19.08 1.70
N THR A 120 6.85 -20.30 1.25
CA THR A 120 5.69 -20.62 0.41
C THR A 120 4.38 -20.35 1.15
N SER A 121 4.25 -20.77 2.40
CA SER A 121 3.05 -20.49 3.21
C SER A 121 2.80 -19.00 3.40
N PHE A 122 3.86 -18.22 3.59
CA PHE A 122 3.76 -16.76 3.70
C PHE A 122 3.28 -16.12 2.39
N ILE A 123 3.84 -16.51 1.24
CA ILE A 123 3.41 -16.03 -0.08
C ILE A 123 1.94 -16.39 -0.34
N LEU A 124 1.56 -17.65 -0.07
CA LEU A 124 0.17 -18.10 -0.23
C LEU A 124 -0.81 -17.29 0.63
N THR A 125 -0.41 -16.96 1.85
CA THR A 125 -1.22 -16.11 2.75
C THR A 125 -1.42 -14.72 2.15
N LEU A 126 -0.38 -14.10 1.62
CA LEU A 126 -0.48 -12.78 0.97
C LEU A 126 -1.33 -12.82 -0.30
N LEU A 127 -1.18 -13.86 -1.12
CA LEU A 127 -1.99 -14.05 -2.31
C LEU A 127 -3.47 -14.24 -1.96
N ALA A 128 -3.78 -15.03 -0.93
CA ALA A 128 -5.14 -15.19 -0.44
C ALA A 128 -5.75 -13.84 0.00
N LEU A 129 -4.98 -13.02 0.72
CA LEU A 129 -5.41 -11.67 1.11
C LEU A 129 -5.62 -10.76 -0.12
N ALA A 130 -4.75 -10.84 -1.12
CA ALA A 130 -4.89 -10.08 -2.36
C ALA A 130 -6.15 -10.49 -3.14
N ILE A 131 -6.43 -11.79 -3.27
CA ILE A 131 -7.64 -12.31 -3.93
C ILE A 131 -8.90 -11.82 -3.21
N ILE A 132 -8.94 -11.89 -1.88
CA ILE A 132 -10.07 -11.34 -1.09
C ILE A 132 -10.25 -9.84 -1.36
N GLY A 133 -9.15 -9.10 -1.50
CA GLY A 133 -9.18 -7.69 -1.90
C GLY A 133 -9.74 -7.46 -3.30
N LEU A 134 -9.34 -8.29 -4.28
CA LEU A 134 -9.78 -8.19 -5.68
C LEU A 134 -11.28 -8.49 -5.85
N ILE A 135 -11.81 -9.47 -5.11
CA ILE A 135 -13.25 -9.80 -5.11
C ILE A 135 -14.09 -8.57 -4.70
N ARG A 136 -13.54 -7.68 -3.86
CA ARG A 136 -14.18 -6.42 -3.47
C ARG A 136 -13.78 -5.30 -4.44
N THR A 137 -14.26 -5.38 -5.67
CA THR A 137 -13.93 -4.49 -6.80
C THR A 137 -13.93 -2.99 -6.49
N ARG A 138 -14.83 -2.51 -5.63
CA ARG A 138 -14.89 -1.09 -5.23
C ARG A 138 -13.61 -0.61 -4.51
N LEU A 139 -12.89 -1.49 -3.83
CA LEU A 139 -11.65 -1.14 -3.13
C LEU A 139 -10.49 -0.85 -4.10
N LEU A 140 -10.53 -1.41 -5.32
CA LEU A 140 -9.49 -1.23 -6.33
C LEU A 140 -9.52 0.16 -6.99
N LYS A 141 -10.64 0.88 -6.86
CA LYS A 141 -10.79 2.25 -7.35
C LYS A 141 -10.25 3.30 -6.39
N ASN A 142 -9.83 2.91 -5.19
CA ASN A 142 -9.20 3.81 -4.23
C ASN A 142 -7.68 3.64 -4.24
N SER A 143 -6.96 4.72 -4.56
CA SER A 143 -5.51 4.69 -4.73
C SER A 143 -4.78 4.35 -3.42
N GLN A 144 -5.29 4.78 -2.27
CA GLN A 144 -4.66 4.52 -0.97
C GLN A 144 -4.74 3.06 -0.56
N ILE A 145 -5.87 2.38 -0.83
CA ILE A 145 -6.01 0.95 -0.53
C ILE A 145 -5.10 0.13 -1.43
N VAL A 146 -5.08 0.42 -2.73
CA VAL A 146 -4.20 -0.27 -3.69
C VAL A 146 -2.73 -0.02 -3.36
N ALA A 147 -2.36 1.22 -3.01
CA ALA A 147 -1.00 1.53 -2.58
C ALA A 147 -0.60 0.76 -1.32
N ALA A 148 -1.49 0.65 -0.33
CA ALA A 148 -1.22 -0.12 0.88
C ALA A 148 -1.00 -1.62 0.58
N GLY A 149 -1.86 -2.22 -0.25
CA GLY A 149 -1.74 -3.61 -0.67
C GLY A 149 -0.47 -3.88 -1.47
N ASN A 150 -0.19 -3.07 -2.47
CA ASN A 150 0.99 -3.18 -3.33
C ASN A 150 2.29 -2.95 -2.54
N THR A 151 2.33 -1.96 -1.63
CA THR A 151 3.51 -1.74 -0.79
C THR A 151 3.75 -2.94 0.15
N LEU A 152 2.69 -3.49 0.75
CA LEU A 152 2.82 -4.69 1.58
C LEU A 152 3.37 -5.88 0.75
N PHE A 153 2.80 -6.11 -0.43
CA PHE A 153 3.25 -7.16 -1.33
C PHE A 153 4.71 -6.97 -1.76
N MET A 154 5.10 -5.75 -2.13
CA MET A 154 6.48 -5.42 -2.49
C MET A 154 7.45 -5.71 -1.34
N VAL A 155 7.17 -5.23 -0.13
CA VAL A 155 8.03 -5.46 1.04
C VAL A 155 8.11 -6.95 1.36
N ALA A 156 7.00 -7.67 1.21
CA ALA A 156 6.97 -9.12 1.37
C ALA A 156 7.87 -9.83 0.36
N MET A 157 7.74 -9.54 -0.93
CA MET A 157 8.57 -10.16 -1.97
C MET A 157 10.06 -9.84 -1.78
N LEU A 158 10.39 -8.59 -1.43
CA LEU A 158 11.76 -8.21 -1.11
C LEU A 158 12.30 -8.98 0.11
N SER A 159 11.47 -9.21 1.12
CA SER A 159 11.87 -10.01 2.29
C SER A 159 12.12 -11.47 1.97
N GLN A 160 11.36 -12.07 1.04
CA GLN A 160 11.58 -13.45 0.58
C GLN A 160 12.94 -13.60 -0.11
N PHE A 161 13.31 -12.59 -0.90
CA PHE A 161 14.60 -12.54 -1.58
C PHE A 161 15.76 -12.32 -0.60
N ALA A 162 15.63 -11.36 0.32
CA ALA A 162 16.70 -10.97 1.23
C ALA A 162 16.98 -12.01 2.34
N LEU A 163 15.95 -12.70 2.82
CA LEU A 163 16.06 -13.65 3.93
C LEU A 163 16.29 -15.06 3.40
N GLN A 164 17.54 -15.43 3.13
CA GLN A 164 17.95 -16.79 2.76
C GLN A 164 18.83 -17.35 3.88
N THR A 165 18.59 -18.59 4.33
CA THR A 165 19.44 -19.16 5.40
C THR A 165 20.90 -19.24 4.96
N GLU A 166 21.17 -19.72 3.75
CA GLU A 166 22.52 -19.79 3.16
C GLU A 166 23.27 -18.45 3.21
N TRP A 167 22.58 -17.35 2.85
CA TRP A 167 23.18 -16.01 2.83
C TRP A 167 23.41 -15.42 4.21
N LEU A 168 22.81 -15.99 5.25
CA LEU A 168 22.91 -15.50 6.62
C LEU A 168 23.72 -16.44 7.52
N GLN A 169 24.14 -17.61 7.03
CA GLN A 169 25.01 -18.52 7.78
C GLN A 169 26.35 -17.88 8.17
N TRP A 170 26.87 -16.92 7.39
CA TRP A 170 28.11 -16.20 7.74
C TRP A 170 28.02 -15.44 9.08
N THR A 171 26.81 -15.17 9.57
CA THR A 171 26.59 -14.53 10.88
C THR A 171 26.87 -15.46 12.07
N GLY A 172 27.06 -16.76 11.82
CA GLY A 172 27.29 -17.76 12.86
C GLY A 172 26.03 -18.27 13.57
N PHE A 173 24.84 -17.79 13.18
CA PHE A 173 23.58 -18.32 13.70
C PHE A 173 23.27 -19.71 13.14
N SER A 174 22.68 -20.57 13.96
CA SER A 174 22.16 -21.87 13.50
C SER A 174 20.96 -21.68 12.57
N ASN A 175 20.74 -22.64 11.67
CA ASN A 175 19.58 -22.64 10.76
C ASN A 175 18.26 -22.51 11.53
N GLN A 176 18.16 -23.16 12.70
CA GLN A 176 16.98 -23.05 13.56
C GLN A 176 16.75 -21.61 14.03
N SER A 177 17.78 -20.94 14.56
CA SER A 177 17.68 -19.55 15.00
C SER A 177 17.30 -18.61 13.85
N LEU A 178 17.86 -18.83 12.66
CA LEU A 178 17.50 -18.08 11.45
C LEU A 178 16.04 -18.30 11.03
N LEU A 179 15.55 -19.54 11.08
CA LEU A 179 14.15 -19.85 10.77
C LEU A 179 13.16 -19.21 11.74
N TYR A 180 13.50 -19.16 13.04
CA TYR A 180 12.71 -18.40 14.02
C TYR A 180 12.73 -16.90 13.74
N ALA A 181 13.88 -16.35 13.34
CA ALA A 181 13.99 -14.95 12.94
C ALA A 181 13.16 -14.65 11.67
N PHE A 182 13.14 -15.57 10.70
CA PHE A 182 12.31 -15.43 9.49
C PHE A 182 10.82 -15.50 9.84
N ALA A 183 10.41 -16.46 10.67
CA ALA A 183 9.04 -16.58 11.14
C ALA A 183 8.61 -15.30 11.89
N PHE A 184 9.48 -14.76 12.74
CA PHE A 184 9.26 -13.48 13.41
C PHE A 184 9.06 -12.35 12.42
N TRP A 185 9.97 -12.20 11.45
CA TRP A 185 9.89 -11.17 10.44
C TRP A 185 8.61 -11.25 9.60
N PHE A 186 8.25 -12.45 9.15
CA PHE A 186 7.04 -12.68 8.37
C PHE A 186 5.77 -12.41 9.18
N CYS A 187 5.71 -12.87 10.43
CA CYS A 187 4.59 -12.54 11.32
C CYS A 187 4.49 -11.03 11.55
N LEU A 188 5.62 -10.37 11.80
CA LEU A 188 5.68 -8.93 12.02
C LEU A 188 5.14 -8.16 10.81
N LEU A 189 5.58 -8.55 9.61
CA LEU A 189 5.17 -7.95 8.36
C LEU A 189 3.68 -8.19 8.05
N LEU A 190 3.17 -9.41 8.25
CA LEU A 190 1.74 -9.70 8.07
C LEU A 190 0.88 -8.88 9.02
N VAL A 191 1.20 -8.89 10.31
CA VAL A 191 0.36 -8.22 11.32
C VAL A 191 0.43 -6.70 11.16
N ALA A 192 1.62 -6.13 10.95
CA ALA A 192 1.78 -4.69 10.72
C ALA A 192 1.13 -4.25 9.40
N GLY A 193 1.41 -4.97 8.31
CA GLY A 193 0.86 -4.73 6.99
C GLY A 193 -0.66 -4.79 6.97
N PHE A 194 -1.24 -5.86 7.52
CA PHE A 194 -2.68 -6.03 7.59
C PHE A 194 -3.36 -4.95 8.46
N ARG A 195 -2.69 -4.51 9.54
CA ARG A 195 -3.23 -3.43 10.38
C ARG A 195 -3.24 -2.09 9.65
N VAL A 196 -2.23 -1.79 8.83
CA VAL A 196 -2.22 -0.60 7.97
C VAL A 196 -3.32 -0.70 6.91
N LEU A 197 -3.38 -1.83 6.19
CA LEU A 197 -4.37 -2.05 5.14
C LEU A 197 -5.81 -1.95 5.66
N SER A 198 -6.14 -2.68 6.73
CA SER A 198 -7.46 -2.63 7.36
C SER A 198 -7.81 -1.25 7.90
N GLY A 199 -6.83 -0.51 8.45
CA GLY A 199 -7.02 0.89 8.86
C GLY A 199 -7.33 1.82 7.69
N THR A 200 -6.67 1.63 6.54
CA THR A 200 -6.95 2.39 5.32
C THR A 200 -8.33 2.05 4.75
N VAL A 201 -8.69 0.77 4.67
CA VAL A 201 -10.04 0.35 4.23
C VAL A 201 -11.12 0.97 5.12
N LYS A 202 -10.96 0.92 6.45
CA LYS A 202 -11.92 1.53 7.39
C LYS A 202 -12.07 3.04 7.18
N ARG A 203 -10.96 3.76 6.96
CA ARG A 203 -11.01 5.21 6.70
C ARG A 203 -11.76 5.54 5.42
N VAL A 204 -11.52 4.78 4.35
CA VAL A 204 -12.20 4.96 3.07
C VAL A 204 -13.68 4.61 3.14
N GLN A 205 -14.09 3.67 3.99
CA GLN A 205 -15.50 3.31 4.18
C GLN A 205 -16.30 4.31 5.04
N LEU A 206 -15.61 5.22 5.76
CA LEU A 206 -16.25 6.26 6.58
C LEU A 206 -16.51 7.56 5.82
N VAL A 207 -15.97 7.69 4.60
CA VAL A 207 -16.14 8.82 3.68
C VAL A 207 -17.16 8.44 2.62
#